data_AF-A0A959SS76-F1
#
_entry.id   AF-A0A959SS76-F1
#
_cell.length_a   1.000
_cell.length_b   1.000
_cell.length_c   1.000
_cell.angle_alpha   90.00
_cell.angle_beta   90.00
_cell.angle_gamma   90.00
#
_symmetry.space_group_name_H-M   'P 1'
#
loop_
_entity.id
_entity.type
_entity.pdbx_description
1 polymer ?
#
loop_
_entity_poly.entity_id
_entity_poly.type
_entity_poly.pdbx_seq_one_letter_code
_entity_poly.pdbx_strand_id
1 'polypeptide(L)'
;MAHGSTGHLRHVLSVFSFLLSASLFAQEIPSVKAQAKQYVDTLASPAFFGRGYVQGGDSLAADWIAKQFDRIGLDKLNGTRYERFSFPV
;
A
#
# COMPACT_ATOMS: atom_id res chain seq x y z
N MET A 1 -10.15 58.26 -2.48
CA MET A 1 -10.68 57.16 -3.32
C MET A 1 -9.68 56.00 -3.32
N ALA A 2 -9.74 55.08 -2.35
CA ALA A 2 -8.84 53.90 -2.34
C ALA A 2 -9.44 52.69 -1.58
N HIS A 3 -10.77 52.55 -1.56
CA HIS A 3 -11.45 51.47 -0.82
C HIS A 3 -11.92 50.29 -1.71
N GLY A 4 -11.71 50.35 -3.03
CA GLY A 4 -12.17 49.31 -3.97
C GLY A 4 -11.17 48.18 -4.26
N SER A 5 -9.88 48.35 -3.95
CA SER A 5 -8.82 47.43 -4.41
C SER A 5 -8.57 46.23 -3.48
N THR A 6 -8.81 46.39 -2.18
CA THR A 6 -8.54 45.36 -1.16
C THR A 6 -9.47 44.15 -1.23
N GLY A 7 -10.71 44.34 -1.69
CA GLY A 7 -11.68 43.27 -1.90
C GLY A 7 -11.23 42.29 -2.97
N HIS A 8 -10.83 42.77 -4.14
CA HIS A 8 -10.43 41.91 -5.25
C HIS A 8 -9.21 41.05 -4.92
N LEU A 9 -8.17 41.63 -4.29
CA LEU A 9 -6.96 40.91 -3.91
C LEU A 9 -7.25 39.75 -2.94
N ARG A 10 -8.20 39.95 -2.00
CA ARG A 10 -8.60 38.92 -1.04
C ARG A 10 -9.33 37.75 -1.70
N HIS A 11 -10.19 38.02 -2.68
CA HIS A 11 -10.87 36.95 -3.43
C HIS A 11 -9.90 36.16 -4.32
N VAL A 12 -8.95 36.84 -4.95
CA VAL A 12 -7.89 36.19 -5.76
C VAL A 12 -7.04 35.27 -4.88
N LEU A 13 -6.61 35.75 -3.70
CA LEU A 13 -5.87 34.94 -2.73
C LEU A 13 -6.68 33.74 -2.23
N SER A 14 -7.97 33.91 -1.92
CA SER A 14 -8.84 32.81 -1.48
C SER A 14 -9.03 31.74 -2.56
N VAL A 15 -9.25 32.15 -3.81
CA VAL A 15 -9.39 31.23 -4.95
C VAL A 15 -8.06 30.50 -5.20
N PHE A 16 -6.93 31.20 -5.17
CA PHE A 16 -5.61 30.61 -5.33
C PHE A 16 -5.32 29.57 -4.24
N SER A 17 -5.61 29.89 -2.97
CA SER A 17 -5.41 28.97 -1.85
C SER A 17 -6.33 27.74 -1.95
N PHE A 18 -7.55 27.90 -2.44
CA PHE A 18 -8.48 26.80 -2.69
C PHE A 18 -8.00 25.88 -3.83
N LEU A 19 -7.51 26.46 -4.93
CA LEU A 19 -6.93 25.72 -6.06
C LEU A 19 -5.65 24.97 -5.68
N LEU A 20 -4.81 25.57 -4.83
CA LEU A 20 -3.62 24.90 -4.28
C LEU A 20 -4.01 23.68 -3.42
N SER A 21 -5.05 23.83 -2.61
CA SER A 21 -5.52 22.77 -1.71
C SER A 21 -6.18 21.61 -2.47
N ALA A 22 -6.81 21.89 -3.61
CA ALA A 22 -7.38 20.86 -4.49
C ALA A 22 -6.33 19.94 -5.13
N SER A 23 -5.05 20.32 -5.09
CA SER A 23 -3.93 19.53 -5.62
C SER A 23 -3.26 18.63 -4.58
N LEU A 24 -3.76 18.60 -3.33
CA LEU A 24 -3.24 17.74 -2.28
C LEU A 24 -3.79 16.31 -2.45
N PHE A 25 -3.02 15.46 -3.13
CA PHE A 25 -3.31 14.04 -3.31
C PHE A 25 -3.04 13.24 -2.03
N ALA A 26 -3.99 13.25 -1.09
CA ALA A 26 -4.03 12.32 0.04
C ALA A 26 -5.02 11.15 -0.17
N GLN A 27 -5.58 11.03 -1.38
CA GLN A 27 -6.59 10.03 -1.71
C GLN A 27 -5.94 8.65 -1.89
N GLU A 28 -6.61 7.60 -1.39
CA GLU A 28 -6.18 6.20 -1.57
C GLU A 28 -5.96 5.92 -3.06
N ILE A 29 -4.77 5.42 -3.43
CA ILE A 29 -4.49 5.05 -4.82
C ILE A 29 -5.33 3.81 -5.15
N PRO A 30 -6.35 3.90 -6.03
CA PRO A 30 -7.30 2.79 -6.23
C PRO A 30 -6.63 1.51 -6.71
N SER A 31 -5.54 1.62 -7.47
CA SER A 31 -4.76 0.47 -7.94
C SER A 31 -4.06 -0.29 -6.81
N VAL A 32 -3.58 0.41 -5.78
CA VAL A 32 -2.94 -0.22 -4.61
C VAL A 32 -3.98 -1.02 -3.83
N LYS A 33 -5.17 -0.47 -3.60
CA LYS A 33 -6.27 -1.17 -2.93
C LYS A 33 -6.68 -2.44 -3.68
N ALA A 34 -6.88 -2.31 -4.99
CA ALA A 34 -7.27 -3.44 -5.84
C ALA A 34 -6.22 -4.56 -5.80
N GLN A 35 -4.93 -4.19 -5.87
CA GLN A 35 -3.83 -5.14 -5.78
C GLN A 35 -3.74 -5.81 -4.40
N ALA A 36 -3.89 -5.04 -3.33
CA ALA A 36 -3.92 -5.58 -1.97
C ALA A 36 -5.08 -6.58 -1.80
N LYS A 37 -6.25 -6.30 -2.36
CA LYS A 37 -7.37 -7.24 -2.36
C LYS A 37 -7.01 -8.55 -3.07
N GLN A 38 -6.37 -8.50 -4.23
CA GLN A 38 -5.94 -9.71 -4.94
C GLN A 38 -4.95 -10.55 -4.14
N TYR A 39 -4.05 -9.91 -3.39
CA TYR A 39 -3.11 -10.60 -2.50
C TYR A 39 -3.85 -11.31 -1.38
N VAL A 40 -4.81 -10.63 -0.74
CA VAL A 40 -5.66 -11.23 0.30
C VAL A 40 -6.47 -12.39 -0.26
N ASP A 41 -7.12 -12.22 -1.41
CA ASP A 41 -7.91 -13.28 -2.06
C ASP A 41 -7.05 -14.54 -2.32
N THR A 42 -5.80 -14.37 -2.74
CA THR A 42 -4.86 -15.48 -2.96
C THR A 42 -4.43 -16.13 -1.65
N LEU A 43 -3.90 -15.33 -0.73
CA LEU A 43 -3.31 -15.78 0.53
C LEU A 43 -4.35 -16.30 1.53
N ALA A 44 -5.64 -15.97 1.36
CA ALA A 44 -6.75 -16.49 2.14
C ALA A 44 -7.56 -17.57 1.40
N SER A 45 -7.14 -17.96 0.19
CA SER A 45 -7.83 -19.00 -0.58
C SER A 45 -7.69 -20.38 0.09
N PRO A 46 -8.61 -21.32 -0.21
CA PRO A 46 -8.50 -22.70 0.27
C PRO A 46 -7.17 -23.38 -0.08
N ALA A 47 -6.53 -22.99 -1.19
CA ALA A 47 -5.25 -23.54 -1.62
C ALA A 47 -4.07 -23.18 -0.70
N PHE A 48 -4.22 -22.18 0.18
CA PHE A 48 -3.22 -21.75 1.15
C PHE A 48 -3.51 -22.18 2.59
N PHE A 49 -4.57 -22.98 2.81
CA PHE A 49 -4.91 -23.59 4.10
C PHE A 49 -4.91 -22.63 5.31
N GLY A 50 -5.27 -21.36 5.09
CA GLY A 50 -5.36 -20.37 6.18
C GLY A 50 -4.03 -19.82 6.71
N ARG A 51 -2.91 -20.02 5.99
CA ARG A 51 -1.56 -19.48 6.32
C ARG A 51 -0.97 -19.92 7.67
N GLY A 52 -1.57 -20.91 8.32
CA GLY A 52 -1.03 -21.53 9.52
C GLY A 52 -0.17 -22.74 9.19
N TYR A 53 0.41 -23.36 10.22
CA TYR A 53 1.25 -24.56 10.08
C TYR A 53 0.48 -25.79 9.57
N VAL A 54 -0.86 -25.79 9.65
CA VAL A 54 -1.71 -26.88 9.15
C VAL A 54 -1.50 -27.04 7.65
N GLN A 55 -1.16 -28.26 7.22
CA GLN A 55 -0.89 -28.60 5.81
C GLN A 55 0.19 -27.72 5.14
N GLY A 56 1.06 -27.06 5.94
CA GLY A 56 2.11 -26.17 5.43
C GLY A 56 1.58 -24.88 4.80
N GLY A 57 0.41 -24.40 5.20
CA GLY A 57 -0.17 -23.15 4.69
C GLY A 57 0.74 -21.93 4.90
N ASP A 58 1.47 -21.90 6.01
CA ASP A 58 2.51 -20.92 6.32
C ASP A 58 3.67 -20.93 5.30
N SER A 59 4.15 -22.13 4.95
CA SER A 59 5.24 -22.34 4.01
C SER A 59 4.82 -21.95 2.58
N LEU A 60 3.60 -22.34 2.17
CA LEU A 60 3.02 -21.91 0.89
C LEU A 60 2.88 -20.40 0.81
N ALA A 61 2.41 -19.76 1.88
CA ALA A 61 2.31 -18.31 1.98
C ALA A 61 3.69 -17.64 1.88
N ALA A 62 4.69 -18.16 2.61
CA ALA A 62 6.05 -17.65 2.58
C ALA A 62 6.66 -17.71 1.15
N ASP A 63 6.51 -18.84 0.46
CA ASP A 63 6.99 -19.02 -0.91
C ASP A 63 6.30 -18.07 -1.90
N TRP A 64 5.00 -17.86 -1.74
CA TRP A 64 4.27 -16.93 -2.60
C TRP A 64 4.73 -15.48 -2.37
N ILE A 65 4.92 -15.07 -1.11
CA ILE A 65 5.39 -13.73 -0.73
C ILE A 65 6.81 -13.50 -1.25
N ALA A 66 7.71 -14.49 -1.12
CA ALA A 66 9.07 -14.42 -1.66
C ALA A 66 9.09 -14.09 -3.16
N LYS A 67 8.21 -14.73 -3.95
CA LYS A 67 8.04 -14.43 -5.38
C LYS A 67 7.52 -13.03 -5.64
N GLN A 68 6.68 -12.46 -4.76
CA GLN A 68 6.23 -11.08 -4.91
C GLN A 68 7.37 -10.10 -4.70
N PHE A 69 8.24 -10.38 -3.73
CA PHE A 69 9.44 -9.59 -3.47
C PHE A 69 10.44 -9.65 -4.63
N ASP A 70 10.66 -10.84 -5.21
CA ASP A 70 11.47 -10.98 -6.43
C ASP A 70 10.87 -10.16 -7.58
N ARG A 71 9.55 -10.22 -7.79
CA ARG A 71 8.87 -9.48 -8.86
C ARG A 71 9.05 -7.96 -8.75
N ILE A 72 9.00 -7.40 -7.54
CA ILE A 72 9.16 -5.95 -7.34
C ILE A 72 10.64 -5.52 -7.26
N GLY A 73 11.58 -6.45 -7.39
CA GLY A 73 13.02 -6.17 -7.31
C GLY A 73 13.50 -5.83 -5.91
N LEU A 74 12.81 -6.30 -4.86
CA LEU A 74 13.21 -6.04 -3.49
C LEU A 74 14.48 -6.83 -3.15
N ASP A 75 15.49 -6.15 -2.62
CA ASP A 75 16.72 -6.80 -2.16
C ASP A 75 16.45 -7.83 -1.05
N LYS A 76 17.29 -8.86 -1.01
CA LYS A 76 17.19 -9.92 -0.01
C LYS A 76 17.87 -9.49 1.28
N LEU A 77 17.20 -9.69 2.41
CA LEU A 77 17.85 -9.56 3.72
C LEU A 77 18.79 -10.76 3.90
N ASN A 78 20.05 -10.51 4.24
CA ASN A 78 21.07 -11.56 4.43
C ASN A 78 21.23 -12.53 3.24
N GLY A 79 20.93 -12.07 2.02
CA GLY A 79 21.03 -12.89 0.80
C GLY A 79 19.96 -13.98 0.66
N THR A 80 19.01 -14.08 1.59
CA THR A 80 17.92 -15.07 1.60
C THR A 80 16.54 -14.42 1.55
N ARG A 81 15.54 -15.15 1.06
CA ARG A 81 14.11 -14.76 1.14
C ARG A 81 13.43 -15.22 2.42
N TYR A 82 14.08 -16.12 3.17
CA TYR A 82 13.48 -16.83 4.28
C TYR A 82 14.34 -16.71 5.52
N GLU A 83 13.69 -16.39 6.64
CA GLU A 83 14.21 -16.54 7.99
C GLU A 83 13.49 -17.73 8.62
N ARG A 84 14.22 -18.82 8.87
CA ARG A 84 13.62 -20.06 9.38
C ARG A 84 13.57 -20.02 10.90
N PHE A 85 12.47 -20.46 11.48
CA PHE A 85 12.30 -20.64 12.92
C PHE A 85 11.54 -21.95 13.20
N SER A 86 11.50 -22.36 14.46
CA SER A 86 10.73 -23.51 14.93
C SER A 86 9.90 -23.14 16.15
N PHE A 87 8.74 -23.77 16.30
CA PHE A 87 7.90 -23.62 17.49
C PHE A 87 7.91 -24.91 18.32
N PRO A 88 7.84 -24.81 19.66
CA PRO A 88 7.48 -25.93 20.50
C PRO A 88 5.96 -26.14 20.40
N VAL A 89 5.51 -26.89 19.39
CA VAL A 89 4.09 -27.23 19.15
C VAL A 89 3.78 -28.66 19.58
#